data_AF-A0A221I0L7-F1
#
_entry.id   AF-A0A221I0L7-F1
#
_cell.length_a   1.000
_cell.length_b   1.000
_cell.length_c   1.000
_cell.angle_alpha   90.00
_cell.angle_beta   90.00
_cell.angle_gamma   90.00
#
_symmetry.space_group_name_H-M   'P 1'
#
loop_
_entity.id
_entity.type
_entity.pdbx_description
1 polymer ?
#
loop_
_entity_poly.entity_id
_entity_poly.type
_entity_poly.pdbx_seq_one_letter_code
_entity_poly.pdbx_strand_id
1 'polypeptide(L)'
;HLEETTLVFIFTSTCSCGIIKMVFFVRNRQSYSLMAREVAGLIALQNGASSKDPALAAILHDSRKHAFRITMGMLLFMFSQCFIWYPIPIVAHAGERRLPFSQHGWDNNSNFYELSYTLQCVSGLYMSQISFGLDCLFASIMILVTAQLKILRRRILKLHKEVIPADGNDSFRRWDQMPADKCYDNMYERLCLCIDSHQHILRFVKHLQVTMSPIAMTQFASSVVIACMALFQSTYGEDISAALKCASYLPIPGGQVYLYCWAANSVTENGESVSTAAYSCSWVECSARFKHALRILIVRAQKPLVLTAGHLYPINRGAFLSLLNASYSYYALLGQMNKR
;
A
#
# COMPACT_ATOMS: atom_id res chain seq x y z
N HIS A 1 25.90 -3.10 -27.27
CA HIS A 1 26.17 -4.10 -26.21
C HIS A 1 25.78 -3.65 -24.81
N LEU A 2 26.27 -2.52 -24.30
CA LEU A 2 25.94 -2.08 -22.93
C LEU A 2 24.42 -1.90 -22.71
N GLU A 3 23.73 -1.22 -23.64
CA GLU A 3 22.27 -1.05 -23.62
C GLU A 3 21.52 -2.39 -23.59
N GLU A 4 21.89 -3.35 -24.43
CA GLU A 4 21.25 -4.66 -24.48
C GLU A 4 21.44 -5.41 -23.17
N THR A 5 22.64 -5.38 -22.59
CA THR A 5 22.90 -6.06 -21.32
C THR A 5 22.09 -5.45 -20.17
N THR A 6 22.03 -4.12 -20.06
CA THR A 6 21.28 -3.45 -18.98
C THR A 6 19.78 -3.66 -19.12
N LEU A 7 19.23 -3.60 -20.34
CA LEU A 7 17.82 -3.90 -20.61
C LEU A 7 17.47 -5.36 -20.27
N VAL A 8 18.31 -6.32 -20.64
CA VAL A 8 18.12 -7.73 -20.28
C VAL A 8 18.13 -7.92 -18.76
N PHE A 9 19.03 -7.25 -18.04
CA PHE A 9 19.07 -7.30 -16.57
C PHE A 9 17.81 -6.69 -15.95
N ILE A 10 17.36 -5.53 -16.42
CA ILE A 10 16.13 -4.87 -15.93
C ILE A 10 14.93 -5.80 -16.15
N PHE A 11 14.78 -6.34 -17.37
CA PHE A 11 13.67 -7.24 -17.69
C PHE A 11 13.71 -8.53 -16.85
N THR A 12 14.88 -9.17 -16.74
CA THR A 12 15.06 -10.39 -15.94
C THR A 12 14.78 -10.13 -14.46
N SER A 13 15.20 -8.99 -13.93
CA SER A 13 14.89 -8.56 -12.56
C SER A 13 13.37 -8.37 -12.36
N THR A 14 12.69 -7.75 -13.31
CA THR A 14 11.23 -7.56 -13.25
C THR A 14 10.48 -8.89 -13.34
N CYS A 15 10.86 -9.77 -14.27
CA CYS A 15 10.25 -11.09 -14.41
C CYS A 15 10.48 -11.96 -13.17
N SER A 16 11.72 -12.00 -12.66
CA SER A 16 12.03 -12.75 -11.43
C SER A 16 11.24 -12.23 -10.23
N CYS A 17 11.10 -10.91 -10.07
CA CYS A 17 10.24 -10.31 -9.05
C CYS A 17 8.78 -10.77 -9.20
N GLY A 18 8.23 -10.73 -10.41
CA GLY A 18 6.87 -11.21 -10.71
C GLY A 18 6.68 -12.71 -10.41
N ILE A 19 7.65 -13.55 -10.78
CA ILE A 19 7.60 -15.00 -10.51
C ILE A 19 7.66 -15.26 -9.00
N ILE A 20 8.58 -14.62 -8.27
CA ILE A 20 8.71 -14.77 -6.81
C ILE A 20 7.38 -14.41 -6.14
N LYS A 21 6.81 -13.27 -6.50
CA LYS A 21 5.50 -12.82 -6.04
C LYS A 21 4.38 -13.81 -6.33
N MET A 22 4.33 -14.33 -7.56
CA MET A 22 3.35 -15.34 -7.97
C MET A 22 3.48 -16.62 -7.14
N VAL A 23 4.71 -17.10 -6.92
CA VAL A 23 4.99 -18.28 -6.08
C VAL A 23 4.52 -18.05 -4.65
N PHE A 24 4.82 -16.89 -4.06
CA PHE A 24 4.31 -16.53 -2.72
C PHE A 24 2.78 -16.48 -2.68
N PHE A 25 2.14 -15.92 -3.71
CA PHE A 25 0.69 -15.88 -3.81
C PHE A 25 0.08 -17.28 -3.87
N VAL A 26 0.57 -18.14 -4.77
CA VAL A 26 0.06 -19.49 -4.96
C VAL A 26 0.27 -20.34 -3.70
N ARG A 27 1.47 -20.27 -3.10
CA ARG A 27 1.81 -21.03 -1.89
C ARG A 27 0.95 -20.63 -0.69
N ASN A 28 0.71 -19.33 -0.52
CA ASN A 28 0.00 -18.80 0.64
C ASN A 28 -1.45 -18.39 0.34
N ARG A 29 -2.07 -18.91 -0.74
CA ARG A 29 -3.40 -18.51 -1.23
C ARG A 29 -4.49 -18.45 -0.14
N GLN A 30 -4.43 -19.38 0.82
CA GLN A 30 -5.35 -19.43 1.95
C GLN A 30 -5.22 -18.19 2.83
N SER A 31 -4.00 -17.74 3.11
CA SER A 31 -3.72 -16.52 3.86
C SER A 31 -4.31 -15.27 3.19
N TYR A 32 -4.21 -15.16 1.86
CA TYR A 32 -4.82 -14.05 1.12
C TYR A 32 -6.34 -14.10 1.18
N SER A 33 -6.93 -15.28 0.98
CA SER A 33 -8.38 -15.45 1.08
C SER A 33 -8.90 -15.15 2.49
N LEU A 34 -8.11 -15.50 3.51
CA LEU A 34 -8.40 -15.21 4.90
C LEU A 34 -8.33 -13.71 5.17
N MET A 35 -7.25 -13.02 4.76
CA MET A 35 -7.15 -11.56 4.88
C MET A 35 -8.33 -10.86 4.21
N ALA A 36 -8.72 -11.27 3.01
CA ALA A 36 -9.86 -10.68 2.32
C ALA A 36 -11.18 -10.85 3.11
N ARG A 37 -11.39 -12.04 3.71
CA ARG A 37 -12.53 -12.32 4.59
C ARG A 37 -12.47 -11.53 5.90
N GLU A 38 -11.30 -11.42 6.52
CA GLU A 38 -11.11 -10.64 7.75
C GLU A 38 -11.38 -9.16 7.51
N VAL A 39 -10.90 -8.59 6.39
CA VAL A 39 -11.25 -7.21 5.99
C VAL A 39 -12.75 -7.06 5.79
N ALA A 40 -13.38 -8.01 5.08
CA ALA A 40 -14.83 -7.98 4.89
C ALA A 40 -15.60 -8.07 6.22
N GLY A 41 -15.12 -8.90 7.15
CA GLY A 41 -15.66 -9.03 8.51
C GLY A 41 -15.51 -7.74 9.33
N LEU A 42 -14.33 -7.10 9.30
CA LEU A 42 -14.09 -5.80 9.93
C LEU A 42 -15.05 -4.74 9.38
N ILE A 43 -15.20 -4.70 8.06
CA ILE A 43 -16.13 -3.77 7.39
C ILE A 43 -17.58 -4.07 7.81
N ALA A 44 -17.99 -5.33 7.85
CA ALA A 44 -19.35 -5.73 8.23
C ALA A 44 -19.68 -5.38 9.70
N LEU A 45 -18.75 -5.66 10.62
CA LEU A 45 -18.86 -5.28 12.04
C LEU A 45 -19.05 -3.76 12.19
N GLN A 46 -18.36 -2.98 11.35
CA GLN A 46 -18.48 -1.54 11.38
C GLN A 46 -19.73 -1.01 10.66
N ASN A 47 -20.27 -1.69 9.66
CA ASN A 47 -21.49 -1.30 8.96
C ASN A 47 -22.72 -1.25 9.86
N GLY A 48 -22.90 -2.24 10.76
CA GLY A 48 -24.04 -2.25 11.68
C GLY A 48 -24.07 -1.04 12.63
N ALA A 49 -22.89 -0.56 13.03
CA ALA A 49 -22.76 0.63 13.88
C ALA A 49 -22.59 1.94 13.08
N SER A 50 -22.11 1.91 11.82
CA SER A 50 -22.11 3.04 10.89
C SER A 50 -23.49 3.35 10.33
N SER A 51 -24.40 2.39 10.26
CA SER A 51 -25.79 2.61 9.82
C SER A 51 -26.53 3.64 10.68
N LYS A 52 -26.02 3.93 11.89
CA LYS A 52 -26.59 4.92 12.81
C LYS A 52 -25.95 6.32 12.66
N ASP A 53 -24.80 6.44 11.98
CA ASP A 53 -24.06 7.71 11.84
C ASP A 53 -23.62 7.93 10.38
N PRO A 54 -24.26 8.88 9.65
CA PRO A 54 -23.96 9.12 8.24
C PRO A 54 -22.50 9.58 8.03
N ALA A 55 -21.89 10.22 9.02
CA ALA A 55 -20.49 10.63 8.94
C ALA A 55 -19.51 9.44 8.98
N LEU A 56 -19.91 8.32 9.58
CA LEU A 56 -19.09 7.11 9.65
C LEU A 56 -19.22 6.27 8.37
N ALA A 57 -20.44 6.17 7.85
CA ALA A 57 -20.70 5.58 6.54
C ALA A 57 -19.95 6.30 5.41
N ALA A 58 -19.91 7.64 5.45
CA ALA A 58 -19.16 8.45 4.49
C ALA A 58 -17.67 8.11 4.48
N ILE A 59 -17.01 7.95 5.65
CA ILE A 59 -15.57 7.59 5.71
C ILE A 59 -15.32 6.26 4.99
N LEU A 60 -16.14 5.25 5.27
CA LEU A 60 -15.96 3.93 4.69
C LEU A 60 -16.20 3.96 3.19
N HIS A 61 -17.27 4.61 2.74
CA HIS A 61 -17.58 4.76 1.32
C HIS A 61 -16.46 5.51 0.59
N ASP A 62 -16.00 6.64 1.13
CA ASP A 62 -14.94 7.44 0.54
C ASP A 62 -13.61 6.69 0.49
N SER A 63 -13.30 5.93 1.53
CA SER A 63 -12.08 5.11 1.58
C SER A 63 -12.13 3.97 0.56
N ARG A 64 -13.28 3.32 0.38
CA ARG A 64 -13.48 2.29 -0.67
C ARG A 64 -13.38 2.90 -2.06
N LYS A 65 -14.04 4.04 -2.30
CA LYS A 65 -13.94 4.78 -3.56
C LYS A 65 -12.51 5.25 -3.83
N HIS A 66 -11.78 5.65 -2.80
CA HIS A 66 -10.39 6.06 -2.92
C HIS A 66 -9.46 4.88 -3.22
N ALA A 67 -9.60 3.75 -2.51
CA ALA A 67 -8.85 2.52 -2.79
C ALA A 67 -9.12 2.00 -4.21
N PHE A 68 -10.38 2.02 -4.64
CA PHE A 68 -10.77 1.65 -6.01
C PHE A 68 -10.16 2.59 -7.05
N ARG A 69 -10.24 3.91 -6.83
CA ARG A 69 -9.64 4.90 -7.75
C ARG A 69 -8.13 4.76 -7.85
N ILE A 70 -7.42 4.56 -6.73
CA ILE A 70 -5.97 4.36 -6.75
C ILE A 70 -5.62 3.07 -7.48
N THR A 71 -6.30 1.96 -7.16
CA THR A 71 -6.07 0.67 -7.81
C THR A 71 -6.32 0.74 -9.31
N MET A 72 -7.47 1.29 -9.72
CA MET A 72 -7.81 1.46 -11.13
C MET A 72 -6.81 2.41 -11.83
N GLY A 73 -6.45 3.52 -11.19
CA GLY A 73 -5.47 4.47 -11.73
C GLY A 73 -4.10 3.83 -11.94
N MET A 74 -3.62 3.05 -10.97
CA MET A 74 -2.35 2.32 -11.07
C MET A 74 -2.39 1.23 -12.14
N LEU A 75 -3.48 0.46 -12.23
CA LEU A 75 -3.65 -0.55 -13.27
C LEU A 75 -3.72 0.07 -14.68
N LEU A 76 -4.43 1.19 -14.83
CA LEU A 76 -4.49 1.94 -16.09
C LEU A 76 -3.13 2.54 -16.46
N PHE A 77 -2.40 3.08 -15.50
CA PHE A 77 -1.03 3.57 -15.71
C PHE A 77 -0.12 2.44 -16.19
N MET A 78 -0.22 1.24 -15.61
CA MET A 78 0.57 0.08 -16.05
C MET A 78 0.16 -0.42 -17.42
N PHE A 79 -1.13 -0.45 -17.71
CA PHE A 79 -1.63 -0.81 -19.03
C PHE A 79 -1.15 0.20 -20.09
N SER A 80 -1.11 1.50 -19.77
CA SER A 80 -0.60 2.52 -20.70
C SER A 80 0.90 2.37 -20.99
N GLN A 81 1.70 1.93 -20.01
CA GLN A 81 3.13 1.63 -20.24
C GLN A 81 3.33 0.55 -21.31
N CYS A 82 2.40 -0.39 -21.45
CA CYS A 82 2.51 -1.46 -22.45
C CYS A 82 2.40 -0.93 -23.88
N PHE A 83 1.56 0.09 -24.11
CA PHE A 83 1.47 0.79 -25.39
C PHE A 83 2.67 1.69 -25.68
N ILE A 84 3.45 2.03 -24.67
CA ILE A 84 4.71 2.77 -24.85
C ILE A 84 5.82 1.77 -25.19
N TRP A 85 5.97 0.71 -24.40
CA TRP A 85 7.14 -0.18 -24.48
C TRP A 85 7.10 -1.18 -25.64
N TYR A 86 5.94 -1.72 -26.01
CA TYR A 86 5.88 -2.73 -27.07
C TYR A 86 6.06 -2.17 -28.47
N PRO A 87 5.47 -1.01 -28.85
CA PRO A 87 5.65 -0.48 -30.20
C PRO A 87 7.06 0.07 -30.49
N ILE A 88 7.85 0.43 -29.46
CA ILE A 88 9.20 1.01 -29.64
C ILE A 88 10.10 0.15 -30.56
N PRO A 89 10.29 -1.17 -30.34
CA PRO A 89 11.07 -2.01 -31.24
C PRO A 89 10.61 -1.98 -32.71
N ILE A 90 9.31 -1.89 -32.96
CA ILE A 90 8.74 -1.87 -34.31
C ILE A 90 9.00 -0.53 -34.98
N VAL A 91 8.83 0.58 -34.25
CA VAL A 91 8.94 1.94 -34.81
C VAL A 91 10.40 2.38 -34.92
N ALA A 92 11.22 2.10 -33.91
CA ALA A 92 12.60 2.55 -33.84
C ALA A 92 13.58 1.67 -34.63
N HIS A 93 13.27 0.38 -34.82
CA HIS A 93 14.15 -0.59 -35.49
C HIS A 93 13.39 -1.42 -36.53
N ALA A 94 12.58 -0.76 -37.36
CA ALA A 94 11.70 -1.40 -38.36
C ALA A 94 12.43 -2.36 -39.33
N GLY A 95 13.73 -2.14 -39.59
CA GLY A 95 14.55 -2.99 -40.46
C GLY A 95 15.18 -4.21 -39.78
N GLU A 96 15.28 -4.24 -38.45
CA GLU A 96 16.12 -5.21 -37.72
C GLU A 96 15.34 -6.33 -37.03
N ARG A 97 14.00 -6.37 -37.17
CA ARG A 97 13.09 -7.36 -36.55
C ARG A 97 13.48 -7.67 -35.09
N ARG A 98 13.59 -6.62 -34.27
CA ARG A 98 13.92 -6.74 -32.85
C ARG A 98 12.69 -7.11 -32.03
N LEU A 99 12.83 -8.15 -31.21
CA LEU A 99 11.81 -8.54 -30.24
C LEU A 99 11.76 -7.54 -29.06
N PRO A 100 10.62 -7.43 -28.34
CA PRO A 100 10.43 -6.44 -27.28
C PRO A 100 11.39 -6.58 -26.09
N PHE A 101 11.87 -7.80 -25.83
CA PHE A 101 12.68 -8.07 -24.63
C PHE A 101 14.00 -8.75 -24.95
N SER A 102 13.96 -9.97 -25.49
CA SER A 102 15.17 -10.74 -25.81
C SER A 102 15.00 -11.49 -27.12
N GLN A 103 16.04 -11.44 -27.96
CA GLN A 103 16.14 -12.26 -29.16
C GLN A 103 16.72 -13.61 -28.78
N HIS A 104 15.96 -14.69 -28.97
CA HIS A 104 16.50 -16.03 -28.82
C HIS A 104 17.11 -16.50 -30.15
N GLY A 105 18.17 -17.33 -30.11
CA GLY A 105 18.86 -17.78 -31.32
C GLY A 105 18.01 -18.54 -32.35
N TRP A 106 16.83 -19.02 -31.94
CA TRP A 106 15.85 -19.75 -32.76
C TRP A 106 14.74 -18.83 -33.31
N ASP A 107 14.62 -17.60 -32.80
CA ASP A 107 13.71 -16.56 -33.31
C ASP A 107 14.22 -15.93 -34.61
N ASN A 108 15.49 -16.15 -34.97
CA ASN A 108 16.11 -15.63 -36.19
C ASN A 108 15.61 -16.33 -37.47
N ASN A 109 14.70 -17.30 -37.36
CA ASN A 109 14.00 -17.88 -38.50
C ASN A 109 12.79 -17.02 -38.87
N SER A 110 12.86 -16.38 -40.04
CA SER A 110 11.88 -15.42 -40.60
C SER A 110 10.40 -15.82 -40.50
N ASN A 111 10.07 -17.11 -40.35
CA ASN A 111 8.69 -17.59 -40.39
C ASN A 111 7.95 -17.52 -39.04
N PHE A 112 8.64 -17.36 -37.91
CA PHE A 112 8.01 -17.38 -36.57
C PHE A 112 8.12 -16.07 -35.78
N TYR A 113 8.72 -15.02 -36.37
CA TYR A 113 8.93 -13.74 -35.71
C TYR A 113 7.64 -13.13 -35.12
N GLU A 114 6.54 -13.13 -35.88
CA GLU A 114 5.26 -12.58 -35.43
C GLU A 114 4.67 -13.35 -34.24
N LEU A 115 4.84 -14.68 -34.23
CA LEU A 115 4.41 -15.54 -33.12
C LEU A 115 5.25 -15.27 -31.86
N SER A 116 6.58 -15.21 -31.98
CA SER A 116 7.45 -14.92 -30.84
C SER A 116 7.21 -13.52 -30.29
N TYR A 117 6.99 -12.54 -31.15
CA TYR A 117 6.68 -11.17 -30.76
C TYR A 117 5.36 -11.10 -29.97
N THR A 118 4.29 -11.70 -30.50
CA THR A 118 2.98 -11.72 -29.84
C THR A 118 3.02 -12.48 -28.51
N LEU A 119 3.71 -13.62 -28.45
CA LEU A 119 3.89 -14.39 -27.24
C LEU A 119 4.67 -13.61 -26.16
N GLN A 120 5.73 -12.90 -26.54
CA GLN A 120 6.48 -12.04 -25.62
C GLN A 120 5.60 -10.91 -25.07
N CYS A 121 4.83 -10.22 -25.92
CA CYS A 121 3.90 -9.19 -25.48
C CYS A 121 2.84 -9.72 -24.50
N VAL A 122 2.18 -10.83 -24.82
CA VAL A 122 1.14 -11.43 -23.96
C VAL A 122 1.72 -11.92 -22.62
N SER A 123 2.88 -12.57 -22.65
CA SER A 123 3.54 -13.04 -21.42
C SER A 123 4.02 -11.89 -20.53
N GLY A 124 4.61 -10.84 -21.12
CA GLY A 124 4.99 -9.62 -20.41
C GLY A 124 3.80 -8.88 -19.80
N LEU A 125 2.67 -8.81 -20.51
CA LEU A 125 1.42 -8.24 -20.00
C LEU A 125 0.95 -9.01 -18.77
N TYR A 126 0.86 -10.33 -18.89
CA TYR A 126 0.37 -11.16 -17.81
C TYR A 126 1.25 -11.07 -16.55
N MET A 127 2.58 -11.14 -16.74
CA MET A 127 3.55 -11.06 -15.65
C MET A 127 3.55 -9.70 -14.94
N SER A 128 3.45 -8.60 -15.71
CA SER A 128 3.35 -7.26 -15.13
C SER A 128 2.06 -7.12 -14.32
N GLN A 129 0.92 -7.53 -14.87
CA GLN A 129 -0.37 -7.44 -14.17
C GLN A 129 -0.40 -8.26 -12.87
N ILE A 130 0.18 -9.47 -12.85
CA ILE A 130 0.29 -10.26 -11.61
C ILE A 130 1.12 -9.52 -10.56
N SER A 131 2.30 -9.02 -10.94
CA SER A 131 3.20 -8.33 -10.01
C SER A 131 2.55 -7.09 -9.41
N PHE A 132 1.95 -6.24 -10.25
CA PHE A 132 1.29 -5.00 -9.85
C PHE A 132 -0.01 -5.24 -9.08
N GLY A 133 -0.79 -6.25 -9.48
CA GLY A 133 -2.05 -6.59 -8.84
C GLY A 133 -1.88 -6.92 -7.36
N LEU A 134 -0.82 -7.64 -6.99
CA LEU A 134 -0.52 -7.93 -5.59
C LEU A 134 -0.16 -6.68 -4.79
N ASP A 135 0.65 -5.78 -5.36
CA ASP A 135 1.02 -4.53 -4.69
C ASP A 135 -0.22 -3.66 -4.45
N CYS A 136 -1.09 -3.55 -5.46
CA CYS A 136 -2.36 -2.83 -5.37
C CYS A 136 -3.31 -3.45 -4.33
N LEU A 137 -3.32 -4.79 -4.21
CA LEU A 137 -4.10 -5.49 -3.20
C LEU A 137 -3.65 -5.11 -1.79
N PHE A 138 -2.35 -5.14 -1.50
CA PHE A 138 -1.83 -4.75 -0.19
C PHE A 138 -2.06 -3.27 0.11
N ALA A 139 -1.84 -2.40 -0.88
CA ALA A 139 -2.15 -0.98 -0.76
C ALA A 139 -3.63 -0.74 -0.43
N SER A 140 -4.54 -1.42 -1.13
CA SER A 140 -5.98 -1.34 -0.87
C SER A 140 -6.34 -1.81 0.54
N ILE A 141 -5.77 -2.92 0.99
CA ILE A 141 -6.00 -3.43 2.35
C ILE A 141 -5.51 -2.41 3.39
N MET A 142 -4.33 -1.83 3.21
CA MET A 142 -3.80 -0.78 4.11
C MET A 142 -4.68 0.48 4.15
N ILE A 143 -5.23 0.90 3.00
CA ILE A 143 -6.20 2.02 2.93
C ILE A 143 -7.47 1.67 3.72
N LEU A 144 -7.97 0.44 3.59
CA LEU A 144 -9.15 -0.01 4.33
C LEU A 144 -8.88 -0.07 5.84
N VAL A 145 -7.74 -0.60 6.27
CA VAL A 145 -7.30 -0.57 7.68
C VAL A 145 -7.22 0.87 8.20
N THR A 146 -6.66 1.77 7.41
CA THR A 146 -6.60 3.19 7.74
C THR A 146 -8.00 3.76 7.97
N ALA A 147 -8.98 3.37 7.15
CA ALA A 147 -10.38 3.75 7.35
C ALA A 147 -10.95 3.19 8.66
N GLN A 148 -10.65 1.93 9.01
CA GLN A 148 -11.07 1.33 10.27
C GLN A 148 -10.51 2.08 11.50
N LEU A 149 -9.24 2.52 11.42
CA LEU A 149 -8.60 3.33 12.46
C LEU A 149 -9.24 4.73 12.58
N LYS A 150 -9.57 5.37 11.45
CA LYS A 150 -10.31 6.65 11.43
C LYS A 150 -11.71 6.52 12.06
N ILE A 151 -12.40 5.42 11.78
CA ILE A 151 -13.70 5.10 12.36
C ILE A 151 -13.58 4.93 13.87
N LEU A 152 -12.61 4.13 14.33
CA LEU A 152 -12.33 3.93 15.74
C LEU A 152 -12.01 5.26 16.45
N ARG A 153 -11.13 6.08 15.86
CA ARG A 153 -10.77 7.42 16.36
C ARG A 153 -12.02 8.28 16.56
N ARG A 154 -12.92 8.35 15.58
CA ARG A 154 -14.15 9.15 15.68
C ARG A 154 -15.09 8.62 16.77
N ARG A 155 -15.23 7.30 16.91
CA ARG A 155 -16.04 6.70 17.98
C ARG A 155 -15.51 7.07 19.36
N ILE A 156 -14.20 6.99 19.56
CA ILE A 156 -13.56 7.38 20.82
C ILE A 156 -13.81 8.86 21.14
N LEU A 157 -13.69 9.76 20.16
CA LEU A 157 -13.98 11.19 20.34
C LEU A 157 -15.47 11.47 20.63
N LYS A 158 -16.39 10.64 20.10
CA LYS A 158 -17.84 10.77 20.29
C LYS A 158 -18.37 10.10 21.56
N LEU A 159 -17.54 9.35 22.30
CA LEU A 159 -17.96 8.65 23.53
C LEU A 159 -18.71 9.55 24.51
N HIS A 160 -18.34 10.82 24.61
CA HIS A 160 -19.00 11.80 25.47
C HIS A 160 -20.13 12.58 24.76
N LYS A 161 -19.95 12.95 23.49
CA LYS A 161 -20.91 13.78 22.73
C LYS A 161 -22.23 13.07 22.40
N GLU A 162 -22.23 11.76 22.18
CA GLU A 162 -23.47 11.05 21.87
C GLU A 162 -24.36 10.82 23.10
N VAL A 163 -23.79 10.95 24.29
CA VAL A 163 -24.62 10.92 25.49
C VAL A 163 -25.38 12.24 25.58
N ILE A 164 -24.77 13.40 25.24
CA ILE A 164 -25.36 14.75 25.36
C ILE A 164 -26.03 15.10 24.02
N PRO A 165 -27.36 14.94 23.84
CA PRO A 165 -27.96 15.14 22.53
C PRO A 165 -27.83 16.60 22.11
N ALA A 166 -27.46 16.82 20.85
CA ALA A 166 -27.32 18.15 20.27
C ALA A 166 -28.65 18.84 19.94
N ASP A 167 -29.80 18.26 20.35
CA ASP A 167 -31.11 18.82 20.07
C ASP A 167 -31.66 19.53 21.32
N GLY A 168 -31.65 20.87 21.22
CA GLY A 168 -32.01 21.80 22.27
C GLY A 168 -33.52 21.88 22.45
N ASN A 169 -34.04 21.13 23.42
CA ASN A 169 -35.03 21.55 24.43
C ASN A 169 -35.68 20.35 25.12
N ASP A 170 -35.76 19.19 24.47
CA ASP A 170 -36.45 18.00 25.03
C ASP A 170 -35.51 17.05 25.81
N SER A 171 -34.19 17.17 25.61
CA SER A 171 -33.21 16.19 26.08
C SER A 171 -32.46 16.57 27.35
N PHE A 172 -32.36 17.87 27.69
CA PHE A 172 -31.83 18.32 28.99
C PHE A 172 -32.65 17.72 30.15
N ARG A 173 -33.98 17.65 29.97
CA ARG A 173 -34.89 16.95 30.89
C ARG A 173 -34.60 15.46 31.05
N ARG A 174 -34.03 14.78 30.06
CA ARG A 174 -33.76 13.33 30.09
C ARG A 174 -32.46 12.98 30.81
N TRP A 175 -31.49 13.90 30.81
CA TRP A 175 -30.24 13.78 31.56
C TRP A 175 -30.44 13.96 33.05
N ASP A 176 -31.24 14.95 33.46
CA ASP A 176 -31.63 15.14 34.87
C ASP A 176 -32.47 13.96 35.40
N GLN A 177 -33.11 13.18 34.51
CA GLN A 177 -33.93 12.02 34.86
C GLN A 177 -33.19 10.68 34.84
N MET A 178 -32.00 10.60 34.21
CA MET A 178 -31.28 9.33 34.09
C MET A 178 -30.33 9.15 35.28
N PRO A 179 -30.37 8.01 36.01
CA PRO A 179 -29.46 7.78 37.11
C PRO A 179 -28.01 7.88 36.62
N ALA A 180 -27.17 8.64 37.32
CA ALA A 180 -25.76 8.85 36.96
C ALA A 180 -25.04 7.51 36.69
N ASP A 181 -25.34 6.47 37.48
CA ASP A 181 -24.79 5.12 37.30
C ASP A 181 -25.08 4.52 35.91
N LYS A 182 -26.30 4.64 35.39
CA LYS A 182 -26.67 4.10 34.05
C LYS A 182 -25.95 4.84 32.92
N CYS A 183 -25.65 6.13 33.10
CA CYS A 183 -24.91 6.93 32.13
C CYS A 183 -23.44 6.46 32.04
N TYR A 184 -22.80 6.25 33.20
CA TYR A 184 -21.43 5.77 33.27
C TYR A 184 -21.27 4.34 32.76
N ASP A 185 -22.25 3.46 33.02
CA ASP A 185 -22.24 2.08 32.51
C ASP A 185 -22.33 2.03 30.98
N ASN A 186 -23.21 2.81 30.36
CA ASN A 186 -23.33 2.89 28.90
C ASN A 186 -22.03 3.42 28.25
N MET A 187 -21.40 4.45 28.85
CA MET A 187 -20.13 4.98 28.36
C MET A 187 -19.00 3.94 28.47
N TYR A 188 -18.96 3.18 29.56
CA TYR A 188 -18.01 2.09 29.73
C TYR A 188 -18.22 0.96 28.71
N GLU A 189 -19.47 0.57 28.47
CA GLU A 189 -19.81 -0.47 27.49
C GLU A 189 -19.41 -0.07 26.06
N ARG A 190 -19.64 1.19 25.68
CA ARG A 190 -19.17 1.75 24.40
C ARG A 190 -17.64 1.78 24.29
N LEU A 191 -16.94 2.09 25.37
CA LEU A 191 -15.48 2.01 25.40
C LEU A 191 -15.01 0.56 25.22
N CYS A 192 -15.64 -0.42 25.84
CA CYS A 192 -15.35 -1.84 25.65
C CYS A 192 -15.50 -2.25 24.18
N LEU A 193 -16.54 -1.79 23.48
CA LEU A 193 -16.71 -2.02 22.04
C LEU A 193 -15.59 -1.38 21.20
N CYS A 194 -15.12 -0.19 21.58
CA CYS A 194 -13.98 0.46 20.93
C CYS A 194 -12.69 -0.33 21.16
N ILE A 195 -12.47 -0.84 22.37
CA ILE A 195 -11.30 -1.66 22.73
C ILE A 195 -11.31 -2.97 21.93
N ASP A 196 -12.45 -3.65 21.85
CA ASP A 196 -12.58 -4.88 21.07
C ASP A 196 -12.33 -4.64 19.57
N SER A 197 -12.90 -3.56 19.02
CA SER A 197 -12.62 -3.12 17.64
C SER A 197 -11.13 -2.84 17.42
N HIS A 198 -10.48 -2.15 18.36
CA HIS A 198 -9.05 -1.88 18.30
C HIS A 198 -8.23 -3.18 18.30
N GLN A 199 -8.56 -4.14 19.17
CA GLN A 199 -7.88 -5.44 19.24
C GLN A 199 -8.04 -6.25 17.95
N HIS A 200 -9.22 -6.22 17.33
CA HIS A 200 -9.45 -6.83 16.02
C HIS A 200 -8.57 -6.19 14.94
N ILE A 201 -8.49 -4.85 14.89
CA ILE A 201 -7.61 -4.14 13.94
C ILE A 201 -6.14 -4.49 14.18
N LEU A 202 -5.68 -4.52 15.43
CA LEU A 202 -4.30 -4.88 15.77
C LEU A 202 -3.94 -6.30 15.34
N ARG A 203 -4.83 -7.27 15.57
CA ARG A 203 -4.65 -8.66 15.12
C ARG A 203 -4.58 -8.73 13.60
N PHE A 204 -5.46 -8.01 12.92
CA PHE A 204 -5.46 -7.93 11.45
C PHE A 204 -4.17 -7.32 10.91
N VAL A 205 -3.71 -6.19 11.46
CA VAL A 205 -2.44 -5.55 11.04
C VAL A 205 -1.25 -6.48 11.24
N LYS A 206 -1.24 -7.29 12.31
CA LYS A 206 -0.20 -8.31 12.52
C LYS A 206 -0.23 -9.40 11.44
N HIS A 207 -1.43 -9.86 11.06
CA HIS A 207 -1.59 -10.85 9.99
C HIS A 207 -1.20 -10.28 8.61
N LEU A 208 -1.60 -9.04 8.35
CA LEU A 208 -1.19 -8.27 7.17
C LEU A 208 0.32 -8.14 7.09
N GLN A 209 0.99 -7.76 8.18
CA GLN A 209 2.43 -7.65 8.26
C GLN A 209 3.11 -8.95 7.85
N VAL A 210 2.76 -10.09 8.46
CA VAL A 210 3.39 -11.39 8.17
C VAL A 210 3.20 -11.78 6.70
N THR A 211 2.02 -11.51 6.12
CA THR A 211 1.73 -11.90 4.73
C THR A 211 2.37 -10.96 3.71
N MET A 212 2.39 -9.66 3.99
CA MET A 212 2.90 -8.63 3.09
C MET A 212 4.44 -8.52 3.13
N SER A 213 5.06 -8.73 4.29
CA SER A 213 6.49 -8.48 4.52
C SER A 213 7.44 -9.10 3.49
N PRO A 214 7.35 -10.39 3.11
CA PRO A 214 8.24 -10.97 2.10
C PRO A 214 8.04 -10.36 0.71
N ILE A 215 6.80 -10.02 0.35
CA ILE A 215 6.46 -9.47 -0.97
C ILE A 215 6.95 -8.04 -1.09
N ALA A 216 6.74 -7.24 -0.03
CA ALA A 216 7.29 -5.90 0.05
C ALA A 216 8.82 -5.93 -0.02
N MET A 217 9.49 -6.90 0.64
CA MET A 217 10.95 -7.05 0.53
C MET A 217 11.38 -7.36 -0.91
N THR A 218 10.75 -8.33 -1.58
CA THR A 218 11.04 -8.63 -2.99
C THR A 218 10.85 -7.40 -3.88
N GLN A 219 9.76 -6.67 -3.68
CA GLN A 219 9.49 -5.45 -4.43
C GLN A 219 10.59 -4.40 -4.23
N PHE A 220 10.93 -4.08 -2.97
CA PHE A 220 11.96 -3.07 -2.66
C PHE A 220 13.32 -3.47 -3.20
N ALA A 221 13.74 -4.72 -3.02
CA ALA A 221 15.00 -5.23 -3.56
C ALA A 221 15.04 -5.12 -5.09
N SER A 222 13.97 -5.53 -5.77
CA SER A 222 13.87 -5.43 -7.23
C SER A 222 13.90 -3.98 -7.72
N SER A 223 13.20 -3.06 -7.03
CA SER A 223 13.20 -1.64 -7.35
C SER A 223 14.60 -1.02 -7.23
N VAL A 224 15.39 -1.40 -6.21
CA VAL A 224 16.76 -0.93 -6.04
C VAL A 224 17.64 -1.42 -7.19
N VAL A 225 17.60 -2.71 -7.52
CA VAL A 225 18.40 -3.27 -8.62
C VAL A 225 18.07 -2.59 -9.95
N ILE A 226 16.78 -2.44 -10.26
CA ILE A 226 16.32 -1.75 -11.47
C ILE A 226 16.80 -0.30 -11.49
N ALA A 227 16.68 0.42 -10.37
CA ALA A 227 17.13 1.80 -10.28
C ALA A 227 18.63 1.93 -10.51
N CYS A 228 19.44 1.07 -9.88
CA CYS A 228 20.89 1.05 -10.07
C CYS A 228 21.27 0.81 -11.54
N MET A 229 20.63 -0.16 -12.20
CA MET A 229 20.89 -0.48 -13.61
C MET A 229 20.47 0.66 -14.55
N ALA A 230 19.30 1.25 -14.32
CA ALA A 230 18.81 2.36 -15.12
C ALA A 230 19.70 3.60 -14.98
N LEU A 231 20.12 3.95 -13.76
CA LEU A 231 21.02 5.07 -13.52
C LEU A 231 22.41 4.82 -14.13
N PHE A 232 22.91 3.59 -14.04
CA PHE A 232 24.17 3.21 -14.67
C PHE A 232 24.12 3.38 -16.20
N GLN A 233 23.06 2.90 -16.84
CA GLN A 233 22.84 3.10 -18.28
C GLN A 233 22.69 4.58 -18.64
N SER A 234 22.03 5.39 -17.80
CA SER A 234 21.90 6.83 -18.04
C SER A 234 23.23 7.58 -17.93
N THR A 235 24.20 7.08 -17.18
CA THR A 235 25.51 7.74 -17.03
C THR A 235 26.54 7.29 -18.06
N TYR A 236 26.61 5.99 -18.35
CA TYR A 236 27.64 5.40 -19.24
C TYR A 236 27.13 5.08 -20.65
N GLY A 237 25.83 5.20 -20.89
CA GLY A 237 25.26 5.02 -22.22
C GLY A 237 25.70 6.14 -23.16
N GLU A 238 26.35 5.77 -24.27
CA GLU A 238 26.72 6.70 -25.34
C GLU A 238 25.46 7.25 -26.05
N ASP A 239 24.40 6.45 -26.10
CA ASP A 239 23.12 6.80 -26.71
C ASP A 239 22.16 7.46 -25.71
N ILE A 240 21.88 8.75 -25.93
CA ILE A 240 20.84 9.50 -25.19
C ILE A 240 19.47 8.81 -25.28
N SER A 241 19.16 8.16 -26.41
CA SER A 241 17.91 7.44 -26.60
C SER A 241 17.79 6.25 -25.63
N ALA A 242 18.88 5.49 -25.41
CA ALA A 242 18.95 4.39 -24.46
C ALA A 242 18.83 4.87 -23.01
N ALA A 243 19.50 5.97 -22.69
CA ALA A 243 19.41 6.63 -21.38
C ALA A 243 17.98 7.10 -21.07
N LEU A 244 17.30 7.71 -22.05
CA LEU A 244 15.91 8.17 -21.91
C LEU A 244 14.92 7.00 -21.75
N LYS A 245 15.13 5.89 -22.48
CA LYS A 245 14.33 4.65 -22.28
C LYS A 245 14.49 4.12 -20.85
N CYS A 246 15.72 4.00 -20.35
CA CYS A 246 15.94 3.51 -18.99
C CYS A 246 15.38 4.45 -17.92
N ALA A 247 15.53 5.77 -18.13
CA ALA A 247 14.95 6.77 -17.24
C ALA A 247 13.41 6.75 -17.25
N SER A 248 12.77 6.52 -18.40
CA SER A 248 11.31 6.41 -18.49
C SER A 248 10.77 5.14 -17.81
N TYR A 249 11.61 4.14 -17.58
CA TYR A 249 11.25 2.93 -16.82
C TYR A 249 11.22 3.18 -15.30
N LEU A 250 12.07 4.04 -14.75
CA LEU A 250 12.21 4.30 -13.30
C LEU A 250 10.89 4.61 -12.55
N PRO A 251 9.94 5.39 -13.10
CA PRO A 251 8.68 5.66 -12.43
C PRO A 251 7.84 4.42 -12.11
N ILE A 252 8.03 3.31 -12.85
CA ILE A 252 7.27 2.06 -12.68
C ILE A 252 7.56 1.42 -11.30
N PRO A 253 8.80 0.97 -11.00
CA PRO A 253 9.15 0.44 -9.68
C PRO A 253 9.15 1.51 -8.58
N GLY A 254 9.42 2.77 -8.92
CA GLY A 254 9.34 3.89 -7.98
C GLY A 254 7.91 4.13 -7.49
N GLY A 255 6.92 4.05 -8.39
CA GLY A 255 5.50 4.18 -8.07
C GLY A 255 4.99 3.06 -7.17
N GLN A 256 5.45 1.82 -7.37
CA GLN A 256 5.12 0.68 -6.50
C GLN A 256 5.62 0.90 -5.08
N VAL A 257 6.90 1.27 -4.93
CA VAL A 257 7.50 1.54 -3.61
C VAL A 257 6.82 2.73 -2.95
N TYR A 258 6.56 3.80 -3.69
CA TYR A 258 5.83 4.96 -3.18
C TYR A 258 4.44 4.57 -2.66
N LEU A 259 3.68 3.75 -3.40
CA LEU A 259 2.36 3.29 -3.01
C LEU A 259 2.40 2.52 -1.67
N TYR A 260 3.36 1.61 -1.52
CA TYR A 260 3.59 0.89 -0.26
C TYR A 260 3.91 1.85 0.88
N CYS A 261 4.90 2.73 0.70
CA CYS A 261 5.33 3.68 1.72
C CYS A 261 4.21 4.64 2.13
N TRP A 262 3.42 5.14 1.18
CA TRP A 262 2.31 6.04 1.43
C TRP A 262 1.18 5.35 2.21
N ALA A 263 0.78 4.16 1.79
CA ALA A 263 -0.30 3.40 2.41
C ALA A 263 0.09 2.92 3.82
N ALA A 264 1.30 2.38 3.98
CA ALA A 264 1.81 1.93 5.28
C ALA A 264 1.98 3.10 6.26
N ASN A 265 2.51 4.23 5.81
CA ASN A 265 2.63 5.42 6.63
C ASN A 265 1.26 5.94 7.08
N SER A 266 0.23 5.84 6.23
CA SER A 266 -1.13 6.21 6.61
C SER A 266 -1.68 5.31 7.71
N VAL A 267 -1.35 4.02 7.72
CA VAL A 267 -1.70 3.10 8.82
C VAL A 267 -1.01 3.53 10.12
N THR A 268 0.29 3.84 10.08
CA THR A 268 1.06 4.30 11.25
C THR A 268 0.48 5.60 11.82
N GLU A 269 0.31 6.63 10.99
CA GLU A 269 -0.24 7.94 11.40
C GLU A 269 -1.64 7.80 12.03
N ASN A 270 -2.51 7.00 11.40
CA ASN A 270 -3.87 6.82 11.93
C ASN A 270 -3.89 5.94 13.18
N GLY A 271 -2.95 5.00 13.32
CA GLY A 271 -2.76 4.22 14.54
C GLY A 271 -2.39 5.10 15.73
N GLU A 272 -1.41 5.99 15.57
CA GLU A 272 -1.00 6.93 16.61
C GLU A 272 -2.15 7.88 16.99
N SER A 273 -2.94 8.31 16.01
CA SER A 273 -4.07 9.20 16.24
C SER A 273 -5.18 8.62 17.13
N VAL A 274 -5.25 7.28 17.26
CA VAL A 274 -6.15 6.61 18.21
C VAL A 274 -5.76 6.95 19.65
N SER A 275 -4.46 6.99 19.96
CA SER A 275 -3.97 7.35 21.28
C SER A 275 -4.30 8.80 21.64
N THR A 276 -4.09 9.73 20.69
CA THR A 276 -4.44 11.15 20.85
C THR A 276 -5.94 11.32 21.05
N ALA A 277 -6.76 10.62 20.25
CA ALA A 277 -8.22 10.67 20.42
C ALA A 277 -8.69 10.12 21.76
N ALA A 278 -8.08 9.04 22.25
CA ALA A 278 -8.36 8.48 23.56
C ALA A 278 -7.98 9.45 24.69
N TYR A 279 -6.86 10.16 24.56
CA TYR A 279 -6.47 11.19 25.51
C TYR A 279 -7.42 12.40 25.50
N SER A 280 -7.87 12.82 24.32
CA SER A 280 -8.73 14.00 24.12
C SER A 280 -10.22 13.75 24.37
N CYS A 281 -10.65 12.53 24.71
CA CYS A 281 -12.04 12.32 25.11
C CYS A 281 -12.28 12.94 26.50
N SER A 282 -13.52 13.39 26.80
CA SER A 282 -13.83 14.02 28.09
C SER A 282 -13.89 12.99 29.24
N TRP A 283 -12.74 12.42 29.62
CA TRP A 283 -12.63 11.29 30.56
C TRP A 283 -12.53 11.71 32.03
N VAL A 284 -12.34 13.00 32.31
CA VAL A 284 -12.08 13.53 33.67
C VAL A 284 -13.24 13.25 34.62
N GLU A 285 -14.48 13.34 34.13
CA GLU A 285 -15.71 13.17 34.91
C GLU A 285 -16.25 11.72 34.89
N CYS A 286 -15.54 10.81 34.23
CA CYS A 286 -15.98 9.41 34.08
C CYS A 286 -15.66 8.55 35.31
N SER A 287 -16.34 7.40 35.41
CA SER A 287 -16.11 6.40 36.46
C SER A 287 -14.66 5.89 36.51
N ALA A 288 -14.22 5.43 37.69
CA ALA A 288 -12.88 4.86 37.86
C ALA A 288 -12.62 3.66 36.92
N ARG A 289 -13.66 2.84 36.70
CA ARG A 289 -13.62 1.70 35.78
C ARG A 289 -13.35 2.13 34.33
N PHE A 290 -14.01 3.19 33.86
CA PHE A 290 -13.77 3.78 32.55
C PHE A 290 -12.34 4.31 32.41
N LYS A 291 -11.89 5.11 33.40
CA LYS A 291 -10.53 5.68 33.41
C LYS A 291 -9.44 4.61 33.35
N HIS A 292 -9.62 3.50 34.06
CA HIS A 292 -8.68 2.39 34.04
C HIS A 292 -8.60 1.71 32.66
N ALA A 293 -9.75 1.39 32.06
CA ALA A 293 -9.80 0.79 30.73
C ALA A 293 -9.24 1.74 29.64
N LEU A 294 -9.55 3.03 29.72
CA LEU A 294 -9.04 4.04 28.79
C LEU A 294 -7.51 4.16 28.88
N ARG A 295 -6.94 4.12 30.08
CA ARG A 295 -5.48 4.13 30.27
C ARG A 295 -4.80 2.97 29.55
N ILE A 296 -5.37 1.76 29.65
CA ILE A 296 -4.86 0.58 28.94
C ILE A 296 -4.94 0.79 27.43
N LEU A 297 -6.05 1.34 26.93
CA LEU A 297 -6.21 1.66 25.51
C LEU A 297 -5.12 2.63 25.03
N ILE A 298 -4.87 3.72 25.78
CA ILE A 298 -3.84 4.72 25.46
C ILE A 298 -2.45 4.06 25.39
N VAL A 299 -2.06 3.32 26.44
CA VAL A 299 -0.74 2.64 26.48
C VAL A 299 -0.57 1.66 25.32
N ARG A 300 -1.64 0.98 24.90
CA ARG A 300 -1.60 0.07 23.75
C ARG A 300 -1.55 0.81 22.42
N ALA A 301 -2.28 1.91 22.26
CA ALA A 301 -2.32 2.72 21.04
C ALA A 301 -1.06 3.58 20.83
N GLN A 302 -0.29 3.86 21.89
CA GLN A 302 1.01 4.53 21.79
C GLN A 302 2.10 3.66 21.15
N LYS A 303 1.88 2.35 21.02
CA LYS A 303 2.79 1.48 20.26
C LYS A 303 2.51 1.66 18.76
N PRO A 304 3.47 2.19 17.98
CA PRO A 304 3.21 2.54 16.59
C PRO A 304 2.98 1.30 15.72
N LEU A 305 2.03 1.38 14.79
CA LEU A 305 1.68 0.31 13.87
C LEU A 305 2.58 0.32 12.63
N VAL A 306 3.89 0.12 12.86
CA VAL A 306 4.89 0.15 11.80
C VAL A 306 4.90 -1.16 11.02
N LEU A 307 4.58 -1.07 9.73
CA LEU A 307 4.76 -2.16 8.78
C LEU A 307 6.20 -2.19 8.28
N THR A 308 6.76 -3.38 8.08
CA THR A 308 8.18 -3.56 7.70
C THR A 308 8.34 -4.54 6.54
N ALA A 309 9.31 -4.28 5.67
CA ALA A 309 9.76 -5.19 4.61
C ALA A 309 10.75 -6.21 5.22
N GLY A 310 10.48 -7.50 4.98
CA GLY A 310 11.24 -8.64 5.49
C GLY A 310 11.57 -8.61 6.99
N HIS A 311 10.73 -7.99 7.82
CA HIS A 311 10.96 -7.75 9.25
C HIS A 311 12.20 -6.88 9.60
N LEU A 312 12.86 -6.29 8.61
CA LEU A 312 14.11 -5.55 8.80
C LEU A 312 13.93 -4.04 8.59
N TYR A 313 13.22 -3.64 7.54
CA TYR A 313 13.18 -2.24 7.11
C TYR A 313 11.78 -1.64 7.22
N PRO A 314 11.59 -0.51 7.94
CA PRO A 314 10.27 0.11 8.07
C PRO A 314 9.79 0.67 6.73
N ILE A 315 8.55 0.35 6.38
CA ILE A 315 7.88 0.83 5.17
C ILE A 315 7.16 2.13 5.54
N ASN A 316 7.80 3.27 5.28
CA ASN A 316 7.25 4.59 5.55
C ASN A 316 7.73 5.63 4.52
N ARG A 317 7.19 6.85 4.59
CA ARG A 317 7.56 7.92 3.64
C ARG A 317 9.06 8.29 3.74
N GLY A 318 9.63 8.25 4.94
CA GLY A 318 11.05 8.51 5.17
C GLY A 318 11.95 7.52 4.43
N ALA A 319 11.63 6.23 4.49
CA ALA A 319 12.30 5.16 3.76
C ALA A 319 12.32 5.38 2.24
N PHE A 320 11.21 5.87 1.66
CA PHE A 320 11.15 6.22 0.25
C PHE A 320 12.05 7.41 -0.09
N LEU A 321 12.02 8.47 0.72
CA LEU A 321 12.89 9.63 0.53
C LEU A 321 14.38 9.25 0.65
N SER A 322 14.73 8.41 1.62
CA SER A 322 16.08 7.87 1.75
C SER A 322 16.51 7.11 0.49
N LEU A 323 15.62 6.29 -0.10
CA LEU A 323 15.90 5.58 -1.34
C LEU A 323 16.13 6.54 -2.52
N LEU A 324 15.30 7.58 -2.65
CA LEU A 324 15.47 8.60 -3.70
C LEU A 324 16.78 9.37 -3.55
N ASN A 325 17.11 9.80 -2.33
CA ASN A 325 18.34 10.52 -2.05
C ASN A 325 19.57 9.65 -2.34
N ALA A 326 19.54 8.38 -1.90
CA ALA A 326 20.63 7.44 -2.19
C ALA A 326 20.79 7.20 -3.70
N SER A 327 19.68 7.08 -4.43
CA SER A 327 19.68 6.93 -5.89
C SER A 327 20.29 8.15 -6.59
N TYR A 328 19.93 9.36 -6.16
CA TYR A 328 20.50 10.61 -6.69
C TYR A 328 22.00 10.74 -6.36
N SER A 329 22.41 10.43 -5.13
CA SER A 329 23.82 10.42 -4.74
C SER A 329 24.62 9.42 -5.57
N TYR A 330 24.08 8.22 -5.80
CA TYR A 330 24.69 7.22 -6.67
C TYR A 330 24.86 7.73 -8.11
N TYR A 331 23.81 8.31 -8.69
CA TYR A 331 23.87 8.92 -10.02
C TYR A 331 24.91 10.04 -10.12
N ALA A 332 24.96 10.93 -9.13
CA ALA A 332 25.93 12.02 -9.09
C ALA A 332 27.38 11.50 -8.98
N LEU A 333 27.62 10.45 -8.18
CA LEU A 333 28.92 9.80 -8.06
C LEU A 333 29.35 9.16 -9.39
N LEU A 334 28.47 8.38 -10.03
CA LEU A 334 28.76 7.82 -11.35
C LEU A 334 29.05 8.94 -12.36
N GLY A 335 28.26 10.02 -12.35
CA GLY A 335 28.45 11.16 -13.23
C GLY A 335 29.78 11.89 -13.02
N GLN A 336 30.30 11.93 -11.79
CA GLN A 336 31.63 12.46 -11.51
C GLN A 336 32.73 11.50 -11.97
N MET A 337 32.54 10.18 -11.80
CA MET A 337 33.48 9.16 -12.26
C MET A 337 33.59 9.12 -13.78
N ASN A 338 32.49 9.32 -14.51
CA ASN A 338 32.49 9.33 -15.98
C ASN A 338 33.14 10.60 -16.58
N LYS A 339 33.22 11.69 -15.80
CA LYS A 339 33.90 12.93 -16.23
C LYS A 339 35.42 12.91 -16.01
N ARG A 340 35.94 11.90 -15.30
CA ARG A 340 37.37 11.71 -15.03
C ARG A 340 37.99 10.80 -16.07
#